data_AF-A0A0V0H1D7-F1
#
_entry.id   AF-A0A0V0H1D7-F1
#
_cell.length_a   1.000
_cell.length_b   1.000
_cell.length_c   1.000
_cell.angle_alpha   90.00
_cell.angle_beta   90.00
_cell.angle_gamma   90.00
#
_symmetry.space_group_name_H-M   'P 1'
#
loop_
_entity.id
_entity.type
_entity.pdbx_description
1 polymer ?
#
loop_
_entity_poly.entity_id
_entity_poly.type
_entity_poly.pdbx_seq_one_letter_code
_entity_poly.pdbx_strand_id
1 'polypeptide(L)'
;MRHRLISQVLELGILVHSVIIGISLGTTENPKTIKPLIIALSFHQFFEGMGLGGCISQAKYKARTIIIMVLFFTVTTPSGIAIGMMISKGYNEQSSTALIVQGVLNSASAGILIYMALVDLLATDFMDPKLYTSFKLQISANVSLVLGAACMSLLAKWGG
;
A
#
# COMPACT_ATOMS: atom_id res chain seq x y z
N MET A 1 20.33 -4.21 -10.26
CA MET A 1 20.38 -4.48 -8.81
C MET A 1 19.43 -3.55 -8.04
N ARG A 2 19.50 -2.23 -8.25
CA ARG A 2 18.60 -1.22 -7.65
C ARG A 2 17.10 -1.57 -7.71
N HIS A 3 16.54 -1.81 -8.90
CA HIS A 3 15.10 -2.14 -9.04
C HIS A 3 14.64 -3.37 -8.25
N ARG A 4 15.54 -4.35 -8.04
CA ARG A 4 15.23 -5.53 -7.22
C ARG A 4 15.07 -5.16 -5.75
N LEU A 5 16.01 -4.37 -5.22
CA LEU A 5 15.95 -3.85 -3.86
C LEU A 5 14.70 -2.99 -3.65
N ILE A 6 14.43 -2.05 -4.56
CA ILE A 6 13.22 -1.21 -4.52
C ILE A 6 11.97 -2.07 -4.44
N SER A 7 11.85 -3.07 -5.32
CA SER A 7 10.69 -3.96 -5.35
C SER A 7 10.53 -4.78 -4.07
N GLN A 8 11.61 -5.23 -3.45
CA GLN A 8 11.58 -6.01 -2.20
C GLN A 8 11.25 -5.14 -0.98
N VAL A 9 11.83 -3.94 -0.90
CA VAL A 9 11.56 -2.98 0.19
C VAL A 9 10.13 -2.47 0.09
N LEU A 10 9.65 -2.15 -1.12
CA LEU A 10 8.27 -1.76 -1.35
C LEU A 10 7.32 -2.88 -0.95
N GLU A 11 7.57 -4.12 -1.39
CA GLU A 11 6.76 -5.26 -1.00
C GLU A 11 6.71 -5.42 0.52
N LEU A 12 7.86 -5.41 1.20
CA LEU A 12 7.91 -5.52 2.66
C LEU A 12 7.10 -4.43 3.36
N GLY A 13 7.21 -3.18 2.90
CA GLY A 13 6.42 -2.06 3.42
C GLY A 13 4.92 -2.25 3.23
N ILE A 14 4.50 -2.74 2.06
CA ILE A 14 3.11 -3.07 1.78
C ILE A 14 2.64 -4.20 2.72
N LEU A 15 3.41 -5.28 2.86
CA LEU A 15 3.02 -6.41 3.71
C LEU A 15 2.80 -5.99 5.16
N VAL A 16 3.71 -5.21 5.74
CA VAL A 16 3.59 -4.72 7.12
C VAL A 16 2.33 -3.87 7.29
N HIS A 17 2.10 -2.91 6.39
CA HIS A 17 0.91 -2.05 6.45
C HIS A 17 -0.39 -2.82 6.25
N SER A 18 -0.43 -3.74 5.27
CA SER A 18 -1.60 -4.56 4.95
C SER A 18 -2.03 -5.47 6.10
N VAL A 19 -1.10 -6.00 6.91
CA VAL A 19 -1.45 -6.77 8.12
C VAL A 19 -2.20 -5.89 9.13
N ILE A 20 -1.69 -4.68 9.39
CA ILE A 20 -2.25 -3.77 10.38
C ILE A 20 -3.66 -3.34 9.98
N ILE A 21 -3.84 -2.96 8.71
CA ILE A 21 -5.15 -2.61 8.16
C ILE A 21 -6.10 -3.81 8.20
N GLY A 22 -5.63 -5.00 7.82
CA GLY A 22 -6.43 -6.21 7.83
C GLY A 22 -6.96 -6.52 9.23
N ILE A 23 -6.10 -6.47 10.24
CA ILE A 23 -6.50 -6.69 11.65
C ILE A 23 -7.56 -5.69 12.06
N SER A 24 -7.33 -4.39 11.82
CA SER A 24 -8.27 -3.32 12.18
C SER A 24 -9.63 -3.44 11.48
N LEU A 25 -9.65 -3.93 10.23
CA LEU A 25 -10.90 -4.24 9.56
C LEU A 25 -11.60 -5.45 10.17
N GLY A 26 -10.86 -6.51 10.51
CA GLY A 26 -11.42 -7.77 11.04
C GLY A 26 -12.00 -7.66 12.45
N THR A 27 -11.51 -6.71 13.24
CA THR A 27 -11.99 -6.36 14.58
C THR A 27 -13.15 -5.37 14.57
N THR A 28 -13.41 -4.70 13.44
CA THR A 28 -14.57 -3.81 13.30
C THR A 28 -15.86 -4.62 13.29
N GLU A 29 -16.78 -4.33 14.20
CA GLU A 29 -18.05 -5.08 14.32
C GLU A 29 -19.24 -4.40 13.63
N ASN A 30 -19.17 -3.09 13.34
CA ASN A 30 -20.29 -2.33 12.80
C ASN A 30 -20.43 -2.51 11.27
N PRO A 31 -21.50 -3.17 10.77
CA PRO A 31 -21.67 -3.42 9.34
C PRO A 31 -21.80 -2.14 8.49
N LYS A 32 -22.23 -1.02 9.09
CA LYS A 32 -22.33 0.28 8.41
C LYS A 32 -20.94 0.87 8.12
N THR A 33 -19.93 0.49 8.89
CA THR A 33 -18.53 0.90 8.71
C THR A 33 -17.78 -0.11 7.83
N ILE A 34 -18.02 -1.42 8.02
CA ILE A 34 -17.34 -2.49 7.27
C ILE A 34 -17.61 -2.40 5.76
N LYS A 35 -18.86 -2.19 5.34
CA LYS A 35 -19.23 -2.16 3.91
C LYS A 35 -18.46 -1.10 3.11
N PRO A 36 -18.47 0.19 3.48
CA PRO A 36 -17.68 1.20 2.77
C PRO A 36 -16.18 0.97 2.92
N LEU A 37 -15.69 0.51 4.09
CA LEU A 37 -14.27 0.19 4.28
C LEU A 37 -13.77 -0.91 3.33
N ILE A 38 -14.52 -2.00 3.13
CA ILE A 38 -14.13 -3.07 2.20
C ILE A 38 -14.02 -2.52 0.77
N ILE A 39 -14.96 -1.67 0.36
CA ILE A 39 -14.91 -1.06 -0.98
C ILE A 39 -13.70 -0.13 -1.11
N ALA A 40 -13.50 0.76 -0.14
CA ALA A 40 -12.37 1.69 -0.12
C ALA A 40 -11.03 0.94 -0.14
N LEU A 41 -10.88 -0.09 0.70
CA LEU A 41 -9.68 -0.92 0.78
C LEU A 41 -9.45 -1.77 -0.45
N SER A 42 -10.50 -2.21 -1.15
CA SER A 42 -10.36 -2.92 -2.43
C SER A 42 -9.70 -2.03 -3.49
N PHE A 43 -10.14 -0.77 -3.60
CA PHE A 43 -9.52 0.20 -4.50
C PHE A 43 -8.12 0.60 -4.02
N HIS A 44 -7.91 0.78 -2.71
CA HIS A 44 -6.59 1.04 -2.14
C HIS A 44 -5.58 -0.07 -2.51
N GLN A 45 -5.97 -1.32 -2.28
CA GLN A 45 -5.15 -2.49 -2.61
C GLN A 45 -4.92 -2.60 -4.13
N PHE A 46 -5.89 -2.22 -4.95
CA PHE A 46 -5.71 -2.17 -6.39
C PHE A 46 -4.58 -1.19 -6.80
N PHE A 47 -4.57 0.02 -6.24
CA PHE A 47 -3.51 1.00 -6.52
C PHE A 47 -2.15 0.58 -5.96
N GLU A 48 -2.10 0.01 -4.74
CA GLU A 48 -0.86 -0.55 -4.19
C GLU A 48 -0.31 -1.70 -5.06
N GLY A 49 -1.20 -2.56 -5.56
CA GLY A 49 -0.85 -3.67 -6.44
C GLY A 49 -0.29 -3.22 -7.79
N MET A 50 -0.84 -2.15 -8.37
CA MET A 50 -0.29 -1.53 -9.58
C MET A 50 1.12 -0.96 -9.35
N GLY A 51 1.34 -0.28 -8.22
CA GLY A 51 2.66 0.25 -7.85
C GLY A 51 3.70 -0.86 -7.68
N LEU A 52 3.34 -1.92 -6.94
CA LEU A 52 4.20 -3.09 -6.77
C LEU A 52 4.47 -3.80 -8.10
N GLY A 53 3.44 -3.99 -8.93
CA GLY A 53 3.56 -4.60 -10.26
C GLY A 53 4.50 -3.83 -11.19
N GLY A 54 4.45 -2.49 -11.15
CA GLY A 54 5.39 -1.62 -11.85
C GLY A 54 6.84 -1.86 -11.42
N CYS A 55 7.10 -1.98 -10.12
CA CYS A 55 8.43 -2.28 -9.58
C CYS A 55 8.93 -3.68 -9.97
N ILE A 56 8.06 -4.69 -9.87
CA ILE A 56 8.36 -6.07 -10.25
C ILE A 56 8.72 -6.17 -11.74
N SER A 57 7.98 -5.46 -12.60
CA SER A 57 8.24 -5.40 -14.04
C SER A 57 9.65 -4.87 -14.35
N GLN A 58 10.06 -3.80 -13.65
CA GLN A 58 11.41 -3.23 -13.80
C GLN A 58 12.52 -4.13 -13.23
N ALA A 59 12.22 -4.91 -12.19
CA ALA A 59 13.19 -5.76 -11.50
C ALA A 59 13.64 -7.01 -12.30
N LYS A 60 12.93 -7.36 -13.38
CA LYS A 60 13.20 -8.50 -14.27
C LYS A 60 13.44 -9.80 -13.48
N TYR A 61 12.50 -10.11 -12.60
CA TYR A 61 12.51 -11.32 -11.80
C TYR A 61 12.16 -12.57 -12.63
N LYS A 62 12.60 -13.74 -12.15
CA LYS A 62 12.11 -15.02 -12.67
C LYS A 62 10.65 -15.22 -12.25
N ALA A 63 9.86 -15.93 -13.04
CA ALA A 63 8.44 -16.19 -12.77
C ALA A 63 8.19 -16.70 -11.35
N ARG A 64 9.04 -17.58 -10.82
CA ARG A 64 8.95 -18.09 -9.44
C ARG A 64 8.94 -16.96 -8.41
N THR A 65 9.84 -15.98 -8.52
CA THR A 65 9.88 -14.85 -7.58
C THR A 65 8.64 -13.97 -7.73
N ILE A 66 8.22 -13.69 -8.96
CA ILE A 66 7.00 -12.90 -9.22
C ILE A 66 5.78 -13.56 -8.57
N ILE A 67 5.63 -14.88 -8.74
CA ILE A 67 4.52 -15.65 -8.15
C ILE A 67 4.56 -15.57 -6.62
N ILE A 68 5.73 -15.78 -6.01
CA ILE A 68 5.89 -15.68 -4.55
C ILE A 68 5.47 -14.28 -4.06
N MET A 69 5.91 -13.24 -4.76
CA MET A 69 5.60 -11.86 -4.37
C MET A 69 4.10 -11.56 -4.45
N VAL A 70 3.47 -11.94 -5.56
CA VAL A 70 2.02 -11.78 -5.76
C VAL A 70 1.22 -12.59 -4.73
N LEU A 71 1.69 -13.78 -4.35
CA LEU A 71 1.04 -14.58 -3.32
C LEU A 71 1.11 -13.89 -1.95
N PHE A 72 2.27 -13.36 -1.55
CA PHE A 72 2.38 -12.60 -0.31
C PHE A 72 1.46 -11.37 -0.33
N PHE A 73 1.45 -10.60 -1.42
CA PHE A 73 0.58 -9.44 -1.57
C PHE A 73 -0.91 -9.81 -1.43
N THR A 74 -1.35 -10.90 -2.06
CA THR A 74 -2.79 -11.28 -2.07
C THR A 74 -3.26 -11.93 -0.77
N VAL A 75 -2.39 -12.69 -0.08
CA VAL A 75 -2.78 -13.44 1.13
C VAL A 75 -2.68 -12.60 2.41
N THR A 76 -1.85 -11.55 2.42
CA THR A 76 -1.54 -10.81 3.64
C THR A 76 -2.74 -10.06 4.22
N THR A 77 -3.46 -9.29 3.41
CA THR A 77 -4.65 -8.55 3.89
C THR A 77 -5.75 -9.51 4.38
N PRO A 78 -6.17 -10.55 3.62
CA PRO A 78 -7.14 -11.53 4.12
C PRO A 78 -6.70 -12.24 5.40
N SER A 79 -5.41 -12.56 5.53
CA SER A 79 -4.87 -13.18 6.74
C SER A 79 -4.96 -12.22 7.94
N GLY A 80 -4.66 -10.94 7.73
CA GLY A 80 -4.86 -9.89 8.74
C GLY A 80 -6.33 -9.79 9.19
N ILE A 81 -7.27 -9.81 8.25
CA ILE A 81 -8.72 -9.78 8.56
C ILE A 81 -9.12 -11.04 9.34
N ALA A 82 -8.66 -12.21 8.94
CA ALA A 82 -8.94 -13.47 9.64
C ALA A 82 -8.41 -13.45 11.09
N ILE A 83 -7.19 -12.91 11.29
CA ILE A 83 -6.61 -12.72 12.63
C ILE A 83 -7.45 -11.72 13.42
N GLY A 84 -7.82 -10.58 12.84
CA GLY A 84 -8.66 -9.56 13.46
C GLY A 84 -10.02 -10.12 13.94
N MET A 85 -10.68 -10.89 13.08
CA MET A 85 -11.94 -11.57 13.42
C MET A 85 -11.78 -12.60 14.55
N MET A 86 -10.63 -13.26 14.63
CA MET A 86 -10.34 -14.26 15.67
C MET A 86 -10.14 -13.60 17.05
N ILE A 87 -9.46 -12.45 17.08
CA ILE A 87 -9.13 -11.75 18.33
C ILE A 87 -10.19 -10.74 18.76
N SER A 88 -11.17 -10.40 17.91
CA SER A 88 -12.15 -9.33 18.14
C SER A 88 -12.87 -9.40 19.49
N LYS A 89 -13.16 -10.60 19.99
CA LYS A 89 -13.86 -10.80 21.27
C LYS A 89 -13.04 -10.44 22.52
N GLY A 90 -11.72 -10.48 22.43
CA GLY A 90 -10.81 -10.25 23.56
C GLY A 90 -9.86 -9.07 23.36
N TYR A 91 -9.81 -8.51 22.16
CA TYR A 91 -8.94 -7.40 21.79
C TYR A 91 -9.71 -6.09 21.84
N ASN A 92 -9.33 -5.20 22.76
CA ASN A 92 -9.83 -3.84 22.79
C ASN A 92 -8.95 -2.93 21.92
N GLU A 93 -9.39 -2.64 20.71
CA GLU A 93 -8.69 -1.73 19.78
C GLU A 93 -8.47 -0.33 20.35
N GLN A 94 -9.33 0.10 21.28
CA GLN A 94 -9.27 1.43 21.90
C GLN A 94 -8.33 1.46 23.12
N SER A 95 -7.69 0.35 23.47
CA SER A 95 -6.69 0.31 24.54
C SER A 95 -5.46 1.13 24.18
N SER A 96 -4.88 1.84 25.15
CA SER A 96 -3.67 2.66 24.94
C SER A 96 -2.51 1.84 24.37
N THR A 97 -2.32 0.59 24.82
CA THR A 97 -1.27 -0.28 24.29
C THR A 97 -1.50 -0.64 22.82
N ALA A 98 -2.76 -0.94 22.44
CA ALA A 98 -3.13 -1.26 21.07
C ALA A 98 -2.87 -0.07 20.14
N LEU A 99 -3.32 1.13 20.53
CA LEU A 99 -3.11 2.36 19.77
C LEU A 99 -1.63 2.74 19.65
N ILE A 100 -0.82 2.53 20.69
CA ILE A 100 0.62 2.79 20.63
C ILE A 100 1.30 1.83 19.65
N VAL A 101 1.03 0.53 19.76
CA VAL A 101 1.63 -0.48 18.87
C VAL A 101 1.22 -0.22 17.42
N GLN A 102 -0.07 -0.01 17.18
CA GLN A 102 -0.59 0.30 15.85
C GLN A 102 0.01 1.61 15.30
N GLY A 103 0.10 2.67 16.12
CA GLY A 103 0.66 3.95 15.72
C GLY A 103 2.15 3.86 15.37
N VAL A 104 2.95 3.14 16.16
CA VAL A 104 4.38 2.93 15.90
C VAL A 104 4.59 2.12 14.62
N LEU A 105 3.90 0.99 14.47
CA LEU A 105 4.04 0.15 13.29
C LEU A 105 3.53 0.85 12.02
N ASN A 106 2.40 1.56 12.11
CA ASN A 106 1.84 2.28 10.96
C ASN A 106 2.69 3.48 10.56
N SER A 107 3.26 4.24 11.52
CA SER A 107 4.16 5.35 11.21
C SER A 107 5.48 4.88 10.60
N ALA A 108 6.06 3.79 11.11
CA ALA A 108 7.24 3.16 10.51
C ALA A 108 6.97 2.70 9.07
N SER A 109 5.85 2.01 8.85
CA SER A 109 5.46 1.54 7.53
C SER A 109 5.18 2.69 6.56
N ALA A 110 4.43 3.70 6.99
CA ALA A 110 4.15 4.90 6.19
C ALA A 110 5.44 5.65 5.83
N GLY A 111 6.39 5.77 6.76
CA GLY A 111 7.68 6.42 6.49
C GLY A 111 8.46 5.72 5.37
N ILE A 112 8.53 4.39 5.40
CA ILE A 112 9.17 3.59 4.33
C ILE A 112 8.42 3.77 3.01
N LEU A 113 7.09 3.64 2.99
CA LEU A 113 6.30 3.78 1.78
C LEU A 113 6.39 5.18 1.16
N ILE A 114 6.42 6.23 1.97
CA ILE A 114 6.64 7.62 1.52
C ILE A 114 8.03 7.77 0.92
N TYR A 115 9.08 7.25 1.57
CA TYR A 115 10.44 7.28 1.02
C TYR A 115 10.50 6.55 -0.33
N MET A 116 9.92 5.35 -0.42
CA MET A 116 9.85 4.59 -1.66
C MET A 116 9.14 5.37 -2.76
N ALA A 117 7.98 5.95 -2.47
CA ALA A 117 7.19 6.71 -3.43
C ALA A 117 7.92 7.97 -3.92
N LEU A 118 8.47 8.77 -3.01
CA LEU A 118 9.08 10.05 -3.36
C LEU A 118 10.48 9.89 -3.95
N VAL A 119 11.35 9.13 -3.29
CA VAL A 119 12.78 9.06 -3.60
C VAL A 119 13.08 7.98 -4.62
N ASP A 120 12.55 6.77 -4.44
CA ASP A 120 12.92 5.65 -5.29
C ASP A 120 12.07 5.53 -6.55
N LEU A 121 10.81 5.97 -6.52
CA LEU A 121 9.91 5.97 -7.68
C LEU A 121 9.86 7.34 -8.36
N LEU A 122 9.24 8.35 -7.73
CA LEU A 122 8.98 9.63 -8.38
C LEU A 122 10.24 10.39 -8.77
N ALA A 123 11.23 10.51 -7.88
CA ALA A 123 12.47 11.19 -8.24
C ALA A 123 13.21 10.47 -9.38
N THR A 124 13.19 9.14 -9.41
CA THR A 124 13.78 8.37 -10.51
C THR A 124 13.06 8.64 -11.84
N ASP A 125 11.72 8.64 -11.84
CA ASP A 125 10.93 8.81 -13.06
C ASP A 125 11.00 10.27 -13.57
N PHE A 126 10.91 11.26 -12.68
CA PHE A 126 10.91 12.68 -13.05
C PHE A 126 12.29 13.23 -13.42
N MET A 127 13.37 12.58 -12.97
CA MET A 127 14.74 12.94 -13.34
C MET A 127 15.24 12.20 -14.59
N ASP A 128 14.40 11.37 -15.23
CA ASP A 128 14.77 10.73 -16.49
C ASP A 128 14.87 11.79 -17.62
N PRO A 129 15.99 11.82 -18.39
CA PRO A 129 16.16 12.72 -19.53
C PRO A 129 15.01 12.74 -20.51
N LYS A 130 14.32 11.62 -20.71
CA LYS A 130 13.16 11.54 -21.61
C LYS A 130 11.98 12.35 -21.09
N LEU A 131 11.81 12.44 -19.78
CA LEU A 131 10.69 13.14 -19.16
C LEU A 131 10.90 14.65 -19.16
N TYR A 132 12.04 15.15 -18.65
CA TYR A 132 12.27 16.60 -18.60
C TYR A 132 12.59 17.23 -19.96
N THR A 133 12.97 16.44 -20.97
CA THR A 133 13.18 16.95 -22.34
C THR A 133 11.85 17.07 -23.12
N SER A 134 10.80 16.35 -22.71
CA SER A 134 9.52 16.31 -23.42
C SER A 134 8.41 17.00 -22.62
N PHE A 135 8.01 18.19 -23.04
CA PHE A 135 6.95 18.97 -22.38
C PHE A 135 5.62 18.19 -22.28
N LYS A 136 5.25 17.44 -23.32
CA LYS A 136 4.04 16.61 -23.32
C LYS A 136 4.12 15.50 -22.25
N LEU A 137 5.29 14.86 -22.12
CA LEU A 137 5.48 13.79 -21.15
C LEU A 137 5.50 14.34 -19.71
N GLN A 138 6.11 15.50 -19.50
CA GLN A 138 6.11 16.19 -18.21
C GLN A 138 4.70 16.58 -17.75
N ILE A 139 3.86 17.14 -18.62
CA ILE A 139 2.46 17.43 -18.28
C ILE A 139 1.70 16.14 -17.99
N SER A 140 1.83 15.13 -18.85
CA SER A 140 1.14 13.86 -18.66
C SER A 140 1.51 13.21 -17.32
N ALA A 141 2.80 13.17 -16.96
CA ALA A 141 3.26 12.60 -15.71
C ALA A 141 2.73 13.36 -14.47
N ASN A 142 2.76 14.70 -14.51
CA ASN A 142 2.20 15.52 -13.43
C ASN A 142 0.70 15.33 -13.27
N VAL A 143 -0.06 15.30 -14.37
CA VAL A 143 -1.51 15.06 -14.34
C VAL A 143 -1.81 13.67 -13.79
N SER A 144 -1.09 12.63 -14.23
CA SER A 144 -1.24 11.27 -13.70
C SER A 144 -0.91 11.19 -12.20
N LEU A 145 0.12 11.90 -11.74
CA LEU A 145 0.49 11.96 -10.32
C LEU A 145 -0.61 12.62 -9.48
N VAL A 146 -1.09 13.80 -9.90
CA VAL A 146 -2.17 14.51 -9.20
C VAL A 146 -3.46 13.71 -9.20
N LEU A 147 -3.79 13.06 -10.31
CA LEU A 147 -4.97 12.21 -10.41
C LEU A 147 -4.87 11.01 -9.46
N GLY A 148 -3.73 10.33 -9.41
CA GLY A 148 -3.50 9.23 -8.47
C GLY A 148 -3.63 9.67 -7.01
N ALA A 149 -3.01 10.80 -6.64
CA ALA A 149 -3.10 11.36 -5.30
C ALA A 149 -4.55 11.77 -4.95
N ALA A 150 -5.27 12.37 -5.89
CA ALA A 150 -6.68 12.74 -5.71
C ALA A 150 -7.57 11.50 -5.52
N CYS A 151 -7.37 10.44 -6.32
CA CYS A 151 -8.09 9.18 -6.16
C CYS A 151 -7.87 8.58 -4.76
N MET A 152 -6.62 8.48 -4.29
CA MET A 152 -6.32 7.93 -2.97
C MET A 152 -6.90 8.80 -1.83
N SER A 153 -6.88 10.12 -1.98
CA SER A 153 -7.50 11.05 -1.02
C SER A 153 -9.02 10.89 -0.95
N LEU A 154 -9.69 10.72 -2.08
CA LEU A 154 -11.13 10.48 -2.13
C LEU A 154 -11.52 9.14 -1.47
N LEU A 155 -10.72 8.08 -1.66
CA LEU A 155 -10.93 6.79 -0.98
C LEU A 155 -10.84 6.93 0.53
N ALA A 156 -9.85 7.69 1.03
CA ALA A 156 -9.70 7.95 2.46
C ALA A 156 -10.91 8.68 3.05
N LYS A 157 -11.48 9.66 2.33
CA LYS A 157 -12.70 10.36 2.77
C LYS A 157 -13.95 9.49 2.70
N TRP A 158 -14.00 8.54 1.77
CA TRP A 158 -15.18 7.71 1.56
C TRP A 158 -15.25 6.50 2.51
N GLY A 159 -14.10 5.97 2.95
CA GLY A 159 -14.02 4.87 3.90
C GLY A 159 -14.14 5.27 5.38
N GLY A 160 -14.05 6.57 5.70
CA GLY A 160 -14.08 7.12 7.06
C GLY A 160 -15.40 7.78 7.45
#